data_AF-A0A957EF24-F1
#
_entry.id   AF-A0A957EF24-F1
#
_cell.length_a   1.000
_cell.length_b   1.000
_cell.length_c   1.000
_cell.angle_alpha   90.00
_cell.angle_beta   90.00
_cell.angle_gamma   90.00
#
_symmetry.space_group_name_H-M   'P 1'
#
loop_
_entity.id
_entity.type
_entity.pdbx_description
1 polymer ?
#
loop_
_entity_poly.entity_id
_entity_poly.type
_entity_poly.pdbx_seq_one_letter_code
_entity_poly.pdbx_strand_id
1 'polypeptide(L)'
;MVSTNSLAQLNQFIVQAKAATYVGDGQTTTPSRTNSHDLAFHAGEFSYLDSYFGGTDFIGQEVVYEHEEPIWAMNYYGRILTPNPAPIGQNRL
;
A
#
# COMPACT_ATOMS: atom_id res chain seq x y z
N MET A 1 -23.68 -11.07 -0.41
CA MET A 1 -23.98 -10.44 -1.72
C MET A 1 -22.73 -9.70 -2.11
N VAL A 2 -22.10 -10.01 -3.24
CA VAL A 2 -20.93 -9.26 -3.69
C VAL A 2 -21.46 -7.92 -4.22
N SER A 3 -21.16 -6.83 -3.52
CA SER A 3 -21.45 -5.49 -4.03
C SER A 3 -20.75 -5.32 -5.38
N THR A 4 -21.50 -4.97 -6.42
CA THR A 4 -20.90 -4.62 -7.71
C THR A 4 -20.38 -3.19 -7.63
N ASN A 5 -19.27 -2.99 -6.93
CA ASN A 5 -18.52 -1.74 -7.05
C ASN A 5 -17.92 -1.64 -8.44
N SER A 6 -18.10 -0.49 -9.06
CA SER A 6 -17.56 -0.24 -10.39
C SER A 6 -16.04 -0.21 -10.33
N LEU A 7 -15.38 -0.67 -11.41
CA LEU A 7 -13.92 -0.57 -11.56
C LEU A 7 -13.41 0.88 -11.36
N ALA A 8 -14.25 1.87 -11.69
CA ALA A 8 -13.94 3.29 -11.47
C ALA A 8 -13.84 3.65 -9.98
N GLN A 9 -14.76 3.16 -9.14
CA GLN A 9 -14.73 3.39 -7.69
C GLN A 9 -13.52 2.73 -7.05
N LEU A 10 -13.23 1.47 -7.42
CA LEU A 10 -12.05 0.76 -6.93
C LEU A 10 -10.76 1.48 -7.33
N ASN A 11 -10.64 1.91 -8.59
CA ASN A 11 -9.48 2.67 -9.05
C ASN A 11 -9.32 3.98 -8.29
N GLN A 12 -10.41 4.73 -8.09
CA GLN A 12 -10.38 5.98 -7.33
C GLN A 12 -9.92 5.74 -5.89
N PHE A 13 -10.42 4.69 -5.24
CA PHE A 13 -10.01 4.33 -3.89
C PHE A 13 -8.52 3.98 -3.82
N ILE A 14 -8.01 3.16 -4.75
CA ILE A 14 -6.57 2.79 -4.80
C ILE A 14 -5.69 4.03 -4.94
N VAL A 15 -6.06 4.96 -5.83
CA VAL A 15 -5.30 6.22 -6.02
C VAL A 15 -5.28 7.05 -4.74
N GLN A 16 -6.43 7.18 -4.05
CA GLN A 16 -6.52 7.89 -2.78
C GLN A 16 -5.69 7.22 -1.68
N ALA A 17 -5.79 5.89 -1.55
CA ALA A 17 -5.06 5.12 -0.55
C ALA A 17 -3.54 5.25 -0.73
N LYS A 18 -3.03 5.14 -1.95
CA LYS A 18 -1.60 5.34 -2.26
C LYS A 18 -1.14 6.75 -1.92
N ALA A 19 -1.95 7.76 -2.28
CA ALA A 19 -1.66 9.17 -1.99
C ALA A 19 -1.63 9.47 -0.48
N ALA A 20 -2.47 8.78 0.32
CA ALA A 20 -2.54 8.98 1.77
C ALA A 20 -1.54 8.11 2.58
N THR A 21 -0.91 7.14 1.94
CA THR A 21 0.03 6.21 2.59
C THR A 21 1.46 6.52 2.20
N TYR A 22 2.12 5.66 1.43
CA TYR A 22 3.55 5.77 1.14
C TYR A 22 3.91 7.10 0.46
N VAL A 23 3.08 7.55 -0.49
CA VAL A 23 3.30 8.83 -1.19
C VAL A 23 3.06 10.04 -0.28
N GLY A 24 2.19 9.91 0.73
CA GLY A 24 1.70 11.00 1.58
C GLY A 24 2.28 11.09 2.99
N ASP A 25 3.30 10.29 3.34
CA ASP A 25 3.76 10.10 4.73
C ASP A 25 2.66 9.58 5.68
N GLY A 26 1.82 8.67 5.18
CA GLY A 26 0.82 8.01 5.99
C GLY A 26 1.44 7.32 7.22
N GLN A 27 0.69 7.32 8.32
CA GLN A 27 1.17 6.75 9.57
C GLN A 27 1.37 5.24 9.45
N THR A 28 2.52 4.76 9.90
CA THR A 28 2.77 3.32 10.04
C THR A 28 1.87 2.74 11.12
N THR A 29 1.23 1.62 10.84
CA THR A 29 0.41 0.91 11.83
C THR A 29 1.22 -0.16 12.56
N THR A 30 0.59 -0.79 13.56
CA THR A 30 1.13 -2.01 14.16
C THR A 30 1.41 -3.04 13.06
N PRO A 31 2.60 -3.63 13.01
CA PRO A 31 2.92 -4.68 12.04
C PRO A 31 1.96 -5.87 12.17
N SER A 32 1.32 -6.25 11.07
CA SER A 32 0.50 -7.48 10.98
C SER A 32 1.35 -8.74 10.96
N ARG A 33 2.62 -8.63 10.58
CA ARG A 33 3.61 -9.71 10.52
C ARG A 33 4.91 -9.26 11.18
N THR A 34 5.70 -10.22 11.66
CA THR A 34 6.98 -9.93 12.30
C THR A 34 7.88 -9.10 11.38
N ASN A 35 8.20 -7.87 11.81
CA ASN A 35 9.04 -6.90 11.10
C ASN A 35 8.48 -6.41 9.74
N SER A 36 7.18 -6.48 9.51
CA SER A 36 6.58 -5.79 8.35
C SER A 36 6.45 -4.30 8.60
N HIS A 37 6.52 -3.53 7.52
CA HIS A 37 6.08 -2.14 7.48
C HIS A 37 4.68 -2.12 6.91
N ASP A 38 3.73 -1.66 7.72
CA ASP A 38 2.32 -1.68 7.37
C ASP A 38 1.77 -0.25 7.28
N LEU A 39 1.14 0.05 6.16
CA LEU A 39 0.46 1.31 5.89
C LEU A 39 -1.01 1.01 5.61
N ALA A 40 -1.88 1.48 6.50
CA ALA A 40 -3.32 1.28 6.38
C ALA A 40 -4.02 2.56 5.94
N PHE A 41 -5.10 2.39 5.17
CA PHE A 41 -6.00 3.47 4.82
C PHE A 41 -7.45 2.96 4.80
N HIS A 42 -8.40 3.83 5.12
CA HIS A 42 -9.81 3.47 5.16
C HIS A 42 -10.67 4.64 4.69
N ALA A 43 -11.67 4.34 3.85
CA ALA A 43 -12.67 5.31 3.42
C ALA A 43 -13.97 4.61 3.03
N GLY A 44 -15.05 4.89 3.77
CA GLY A 44 -16.35 4.26 3.56
C GLY A 44 -16.26 2.75 3.77
N GLU A 45 -16.81 1.96 2.84
CA GLU A 45 -16.81 0.50 2.93
C GLU A 45 -15.47 -0.15 2.57
N PHE A 46 -14.51 0.64 2.11
CA PHE A 46 -13.20 0.15 1.68
C PHE A 46 -12.13 0.33 2.75
N SER A 47 -11.28 -0.67 2.89
CA SER A 47 -10.00 -0.55 3.60
C SER A 47 -8.85 -1.03 2.70
N TYR A 48 -7.68 -0.50 2.97
CA TYR A 48 -6.44 -0.77 2.23
C TYR A 48 -5.34 -1.10 3.22
N LEU A 49 -4.53 -2.11 2.90
CA LEU A 49 -3.31 -2.43 3.62
C LEU A 49 -2.19 -2.66 2.61
N ASP A 50 -1.15 -1.84 2.70
CA ASP A 50 0.15 -2.11 2.09
C ASP A 50 1.06 -2.67 3.18
N SER A 51 1.56 -3.88 2.98
CA SER A 51 2.47 -4.54 3.92
C SER A 51 3.69 -5.07 3.21
N TYR A 52 4.85 -4.56 3.60
CA TYR A 52 6.12 -4.88 2.95
C TYR A 52 7.27 -5.15 3.93
N PHE A 53 8.34 -5.74 3.41
CA PHE A 53 9.56 -6.07 4.13
C PHE A 53 10.78 -5.54 3.40
N GLY A 54 11.86 -5.34 4.15
CA GLY A 54 13.15 -4.94 3.62
C GLY A 54 13.24 -3.43 3.40
N GLY A 55 14.19 -3.02 2.55
CA GLY A 55 14.42 -1.60 2.28
C GLY A 55 15.27 -1.37 1.05
N THR A 56 16.44 -2.04 0.94
CA THR A 56 17.24 -2.01 -0.29
C THR A 56 16.75 -3.05 -1.29
N ASP A 57 16.62 -4.30 -0.86
CA ASP A 57 15.79 -5.32 -1.49
C ASP A 57 14.48 -5.36 -0.71
N PHE A 58 13.35 -5.30 -1.41
CA PHE A 58 12.04 -5.23 -0.78
C PHE A 58 11.00 -6.08 -1.51
N ILE A 59 10.02 -6.55 -0.75
CA ILE A 59 8.85 -7.29 -1.23
C ILE A 59 7.64 -6.82 -0.45
N GLY A 60 6.50 -6.70 -1.12
CA GLY A 60 5.27 -6.28 -0.46
C GLY A 60 4.01 -6.69 -1.21
N GLN A 61 2.90 -6.50 -0.53
CA GLN A 61 1.57 -6.74 -1.05
C GLN A 61 0.65 -5.60 -0.63
N GLU A 62 -0.15 -5.13 -1.58
CA GLU A 62 -1.27 -4.24 -1.34
C GLU A 62 -2.56 -5.04 -1.42
N VAL A 63 -3.50 -4.81 -0.51
CA VAL A 63 -4.82 -5.42 -0.52
C VAL A 63 -5.87 -4.35 -0.30
N VAL A 64 -6.92 -4.37 -1.12
CA VAL A 64 -8.16 -3.61 -0.89
C VAL A 64 -9.23 -4.60 -0.43
N TYR A 65 -9.87 -4.27 0.68
CA TYR A 65 -11.02 -4.96 1.21
C TYR A 65 -12.27 -4.10 1.02
N GLU A 66 -13.40 -4.75 0.79
CA GLU A 66 -14.72 -4.15 0.86
C GLU A 66 -15.55 -4.93 1.87
N HIS A 67 -16.06 -4.27 2.91
CA HIS A 67 -16.75 -4.95 4.02
C HIS A 67 -15.95 -6.14 4.58
N GLU A 68 -14.64 -5.93 4.78
CA GLU A 68 -13.67 -6.94 5.27
C GLU A 68 -13.35 -8.09 4.30
N GLU A 69 -13.96 -8.14 3.11
CA GLU A 69 -13.67 -9.14 2.08
C GLU A 69 -12.64 -8.61 1.08
N PRO A 70 -11.55 -9.35 0.77
CA PRO A 70 -10.54 -8.90 -0.18
C PRO A 70 -11.11 -8.92 -1.61
N ILE A 71 -11.08 -7.76 -2.28
CA ILE A 71 -11.61 -7.62 -3.65
C ILE A 71 -10.53 -7.33 -4.69
N TRP A 72 -9.35 -6.89 -4.25
CA TRP A 72 -8.21 -6.62 -5.11
C TRP A 72 -6.91 -6.79 -4.33
N ALA A 73 -5.88 -7.29 -5.01
CA ALA A 73 -4.54 -7.35 -4.47
C ALA A 73 -3.48 -7.14 -5.56
N MET A 74 -2.32 -6.63 -5.16
CA MET A 74 -1.13 -6.51 -5.99
C MET A 74 0.10 -6.92 -5.19
N ASN A 75 1.00 -7.66 -5.84
CA ASN A 75 2.29 -8.04 -5.26
C ASN A 75 3.41 -7.34 -6.01
N TYR A 76 4.42 -6.91 -5.27
CA TYR A 76 5.59 -6.24 -5.84
C TYR A 76 6.88 -6.73 -5.18
N TYR A 77 7.94 -6.74 -5.97
CA TYR A 77 9.31 -6.97 -5.53
C TYR A 77 10.22 -5.99 -6.25
N GLY A 78 11.19 -5.45 -5.54
CA GLY A 78 12.14 -4.53 -6.12
C GLY A 78 13.46 -4.52 -5.36
N ARG A 79 14.48 -3.93 -6.01
CA ARG A 79 15.77 -3.69 -5.40
C ARG A 79 16.41 -2.41 -5.90
N ILE A 80 17.19 -1.75 -5.05
CA ILE A 80 17.99 -0.59 -5.44
C ILE A 80 19.25 -1.09 -6.17
N LEU A 81 19.37 -0.75 -7.47
CA LEU A 81 20.49 -1.21 -8.31
C LEU A 81 21.77 -0.38 -8.16
N THR A 82 21.64 0.88 -7.75
CA THR A 82 22.78 1.78 -7.53
C THR A 82 22.54 2.60 -6.27
N PRO A 83 23.26 2.35 -5.17
CA PRO A 83 23.19 3.19 -4.00
C PRO A 83 24.02 4.45 -4.25
N ASN A 84 23.46 5.45 -4.93
CA ASN A 84 24.02 6.81 -4.91
C ASN A 84 22.97 7.77 -4.34
N PRO A 85 23.19 8.34 -3.14
CA PRO A 85 22.26 9.28 -2.57
C PRO A 85 22.43 10.63 -3.28
N ALA A 86 21.55 10.94 -4.23
CA ALA A 86 21.14 12.33 -4.33
C ALA A 86 20.60 12.74 -2.94
N PRO A 87 20.89 13.96 -2.44
CA PRO A 87 20.56 14.35 -1.07
C PRO A 87 19.12 13.97 -0.76
N ILE A 88 18.93 13.23 0.32
CA ILE A 88 17.70 12.55 0.72
C ILE A 88 16.55 13.55 0.68
N GLY A 89 15.86 13.55 -0.44
CA GLY A 89 14.70 14.35 -0.74
C GLY A 89 13.84 13.49 -1.64
N GLN A 90 12.98 12.70 -1.00
CA GLN A 90 11.85 12.02 -1.63
C GLN A 90 12.22 11.06 -2.77
N ASN A 91 12.90 9.95 -2.46
CA ASN A 91 12.70 8.73 -3.25
C ASN A 91 11.46 8.02 -2.69
N ARG A 92 10.30 8.57 -3.04
CA ARG A 92 9.01 7.87 -2.94
C ARG A 92 8.78 7.27 -4.34
N LEU A 93 8.59 5.96 -4.40
CA LEU A 93 7.89 5.33 -5.54
C LEU A 93 6.56 6.05 -5.81
#